data_AF-A0A413B673-F1
#
_entry.id   AF-A0A413B673-F1
#
_cell.length_a   1.000
_cell.length_b   1.000
_cell.length_c   1.000
_cell.angle_alpha   90.00
_cell.angle_beta   90.00
_cell.angle_gamma   90.00
#
_symmetry.space_group_name_H-M   'P 1'
#
loop_
_entity.id
_entity.type
_entity.pdbx_description
1 polymer ?
#
loop_
_entity_poly.entity_id
_entity_poly.type
_entity_poly.pdbx_seq_one_letter_code
_entity_poly.pdbx_strand_id
1 'polypeptide(L)'
;FEEKFPEAYKYLKSFYDKLNKRKSDEKAQWFEYGRSQAIAEIKGEKLIFPMVFTNKVKVYKCNSNAVPYAGYFLKKKDHSRYTLDDAKKILQSEKFYEYIKEHGTPTTATSYRMSTKEIENYLFEGI
;
A
#
# COMPACT_ATOMS: atom_id res chain seq x y z
N PHE A 1 -25.04 7.51 -3.77
CA PHE A 1 -24.58 6.43 -2.87
C PHE A 1 -25.78 5.72 -2.28
N GLU A 2 -26.69 6.45 -1.62
CA GLU A 2 -27.97 5.93 -1.10
C GLU A 2 -28.78 5.10 -2.11
N GLU A 3 -29.05 5.62 -3.30
CA GLU A 3 -29.82 4.89 -4.32
C GLU A 3 -29.13 3.60 -4.81
N LYS A 4 -27.79 3.62 -4.91
CA LYS A 4 -27.02 2.49 -5.44
C LYS A 4 -26.73 1.42 -4.38
N PHE A 5 -26.67 1.82 -3.11
CA PHE A 5 -26.28 0.97 -1.99
C PHE A 5 -27.14 1.29 -0.75
N PRO A 6 -28.46 1.06 -0.81
CA PRO A 6 -29.40 1.51 0.23
C PRO A 6 -29.09 0.92 1.62
N GLU A 7 -28.75 -0.37 1.68
CA GLU A 7 -28.41 -1.03 2.94
C GLU A 7 -27.08 -0.53 3.53
N ALA A 8 -26.08 -0.30 2.68
CA ALA A 8 -24.80 0.26 3.13
C ALA A 8 -24.96 1.70 3.61
N TYR A 9 -25.79 2.49 2.91
CA TYR A 9 -26.15 3.83 3.34
C TYR A 9 -26.84 3.83 4.69
N LYS A 10 -27.87 2.99 4.88
CA LYS A 10 -28.59 2.86 6.15
C LYS A 10 -27.64 2.50 7.30
N TYR A 11 -26.75 1.54 7.06
CA TYR A 11 -25.73 1.17 8.03
C TYR A 11 -24.80 2.34 8.38
N LEU A 12 -24.17 2.98 7.39
CA LEU A 12 -23.24 4.09 7.62
C LEU A 12 -23.94 5.31 8.23
N LYS A 13 -25.19 5.58 7.85
CA LYS A 13 -25.99 6.69 8.38
C LYS A 13 -26.25 6.54 9.87
N SER A 14 -26.35 5.32 10.40
CA SER A 14 -26.44 5.08 11.85
C SER A 14 -25.20 5.56 12.63
N PHE A 15 -24.08 5.82 11.95
CA PHE A 15 -22.84 6.37 12.51
C PHE A 15 -22.52 7.79 12.02
N TYR A 16 -23.48 8.49 11.42
CA TYR A 16 -23.26 9.77 10.73
C TYR A 16 -22.47 10.77 11.56
N ASP A 17 -22.85 11.01 12.83
CA ASP A 17 -22.18 12.00 13.68
C ASP A 17 -20.71 11.65 13.94
N LYS A 18 -20.39 10.37 14.11
CA LYS A 18 -19.00 9.92 14.31
C LYS A 18 -18.20 10.07 13.02
N LEU A 19 -18.81 9.72 11.89
CA LEU A 19 -18.18 9.82 10.58
C LEU A 19 -17.95 11.27 10.17
N ASN A 20 -18.89 12.17 10.45
CA ASN A 20 -18.80 13.58 10.08
C ASN A 20 -17.78 14.35 10.94
N LYS A 21 -17.50 13.89 12.16
CA LYS A 21 -16.51 14.49 13.07
C LYS A 21 -15.08 13.95 12.88
N ARG A 22 -14.90 12.91 12.06
CA ARG A 22 -13.57 12.32 11.83
C ARG A 22 -12.67 13.30 11.07
N LYS A 23 -11.36 13.09 11.14
CA LYS A 23 -10.42 13.79 10.26
C LYS A 23 -10.66 13.34 8.81
N SER A 24 -11.02 14.28 7.95
CA SER A 24 -11.30 14.08 6.51
C SER A 24 -10.44 14.99 5.67
N ASP A 25 -10.22 14.58 4.42
CA ASP A 25 -9.90 15.56 3.38
C ASP A 25 -11.16 16.38 3.08
N GLU A 26 -11.01 17.68 2.80
CA GLU A 26 -12.14 18.60 2.61
C GLU A 26 -13.11 18.17 1.50
N LYS A 27 -12.60 17.47 0.49
CA LYS A 27 -13.38 16.98 -0.66
C LYS A 27 -14.06 15.63 -0.41
N ALA A 28 -13.71 14.94 0.68
CA ALA A 28 -14.24 13.62 0.97
C ALA A 28 -15.69 13.73 1.47
N GLN A 29 -16.57 12.90 0.94
CA GLN A 29 -17.93 12.77 1.46
C GLN A 29 -17.90 12.16 2.87
N TRP A 30 -18.93 12.44 3.68
CA TRP A 30 -19.01 11.96 5.07
C TRP A 30 -18.87 10.43 5.19
N PHE A 31 -19.29 9.68 4.16
CA PHE A 31 -19.23 8.21 4.11
C PHE A 31 -17.96 7.66 3.45
N GLU A 32 -17.16 8.50 2.77
CA GLU A 32 -15.93 8.05 2.10
C GLU A 32 -14.82 7.76 3.11
N TYR A 33 -14.00 6.76 2.81
CA TYR A 33 -12.91 6.33 3.66
C TYR A 33 -11.70 5.88 2.84
N GLY A 34 -10.52 6.30 3.29
CA GLY A 34 -9.23 5.99 2.67
C GLY A 34 -8.39 7.24 2.44
N ARG A 35 -7.13 7.06 2.05
CA ARG A 35 -6.23 8.17 1.68
C ARG A 35 -6.51 8.56 0.24
N SER A 36 -6.80 9.83 -0.03
CA SER A 36 -7.13 10.30 -1.38
C SER A 36 -6.08 9.94 -2.43
N GLN A 37 -4.78 10.04 -2.09
CA GLN A 37 -3.69 9.62 -2.97
C GLN A 37 -3.73 8.12 -3.30
N ALA A 38 -3.98 7.29 -2.29
CA ALA A 38 -4.07 5.85 -2.49
C ALA A 38 -5.28 5.50 -3.38
N ILE A 39 -6.44 6.10 -3.11
CA ILE A 39 -7.68 5.87 -3.88
C ILE A 39 -7.52 6.28 -5.35
N ALA A 40 -6.88 7.44 -5.60
CA ALA A 40 -6.65 7.92 -6.96
C ALA A 40 -5.81 6.94 -7.79
N GLU A 41 -4.81 6.32 -7.17
CA GLU A 41 -3.84 5.46 -7.85
C GLU A 41 -4.15 3.95 -7.75
N ILE A 42 -5.17 3.55 -6.98
CA ILE A 42 -5.38 2.16 -6.63
C ILE A 42 -5.70 1.26 -7.81
N LYS A 43 -6.22 1.80 -8.92
CA LYS A 43 -6.63 0.98 -10.08
C LYS A 43 -5.42 0.40 -10.82
N GLY A 44 -5.63 -0.77 -11.44
CA GLY A 44 -4.63 -1.49 -12.23
C GLY A 44 -3.90 -2.58 -11.46
N GLU A 45 -3.03 -3.33 -12.14
CA GLU A 45 -2.19 -4.34 -11.50
C GLU A 45 -1.15 -3.68 -10.58
N LYS A 46 -0.91 -4.30 -9.43
CA LYS A 46 0.00 -3.77 -8.41
C LYS A 46 0.64 -4.89 -7.60
N LEU A 47 1.78 -4.60 -6.99
CA LEU A 47 2.30 -5.39 -5.88
C LEU A 47 1.82 -4.78 -4.56
N ILE A 48 1.53 -5.61 -3.56
CA ILE A 48 1.24 -5.18 -2.19
C ILE A 48 2.23 -5.86 -1.25
N PHE A 49 2.78 -5.12 -0.30
CA PHE A 49 3.74 -5.63 0.69
C PHE A 49 3.66 -4.82 2.00
N PRO A 50 4.05 -5.42 3.15
CA PRO A 50 3.91 -4.76 4.44
C PRO A 50 4.90 -3.59 4.60
N MET A 51 4.64 -2.69 5.55
CA MET A 51 5.60 -1.65 5.96
C MET A 51 6.63 -2.17 6.97
N VAL A 52 6.31 -3.28 7.64
CA VAL A 52 7.18 -3.98 8.59
C VAL A 52 7.55 -5.34 8.00
N PHE A 53 8.84 -5.58 7.85
CA PHE A 53 9.39 -6.79 7.26
C PHE A 53 9.96 -7.67 8.37
N THR A 54 9.53 -8.94 8.43
CA THR A 54 9.96 -9.90 9.45
C THR A 54 10.54 -11.13 8.79
N ASN A 55 11.82 -11.43 9.06
CA ASN A 55 12.61 -12.56 8.52
C ASN A 55 12.82 -12.57 6.99
N LYS A 56 11.81 -12.17 6.21
CA LYS A 56 11.84 -12.07 4.75
C LYS A 56 10.77 -11.11 4.23
N VAL A 57 10.95 -10.65 3.00
CA VAL A 57 9.99 -9.78 2.33
C VAL A 57 8.90 -10.60 1.65
N LYS A 58 7.63 -10.36 2.04
CA LYS A 58 6.46 -10.99 1.42
C LYS A 58 5.80 -9.99 0.46
N VAL A 59 5.76 -10.33 -0.82
CA VAL A 59 5.20 -9.49 -1.87
C VAL A 59 4.09 -10.23 -2.62
N TYR A 60 2.92 -9.62 -2.68
CA TYR A 60 1.74 -10.18 -3.33
C TYR A 60 1.46 -9.43 -4.63
N LYS A 61 1.35 -10.15 -5.75
CA LYS A 61 0.88 -9.58 -7.01
C LYS A 61 -0.64 -9.61 -6.99
N CYS A 62 -1.25 -8.46 -7.21
CA CYS A 62 -2.69 -8.27 -7.05
C CYS A 62 -3.30 -7.66 -8.32
N ASN A 63 -4.52 -8.09 -8.62
CA ASN A 63 -5.28 -7.57 -9.75
C ASN A 63 -5.87 -6.18 -9.47
N SER A 64 -6.56 -5.63 -10.47
CA SER A 64 -7.18 -4.30 -10.42
C SER A 64 -8.14 -4.09 -9.25
N ASN A 65 -8.79 -5.15 -8.78
CA ASN A 65 -9.88 -5.07 -7.81
C ASN A 65 -9.38 -5.16 -6.36
N ALA A 66 -8.09 -5.45 -6.15
CA ALA A 66 -7.52 -5.53 -4.81
C ALA A 66 -7.34 -4.14 -4.18
N VAL A 67 -7.87 -3.95 -2.98
CA VAL A 67 -7.72 -2.72 -2.19
C VAL A 67 -6.72 -2.99 -1.05
N PRO A 68 -5.54 -2.34 -1.02
CA PRO A 68 -4.63 -2.48 0.10
C PRO A 68 -5.26 -1.88 1.37
N TYR A 69 -5.45 -2.71 2.40
CA TYR A 69 -5.92 -2.26 3.70
C TYR A 69 -4.77 -1.68 4.56
N ALA A 70 -3.59 -2.28 4.45
CA ALA A 70 -2.38 -1.86 5.12
C ALA A 70 -1.16 -2.22 4.26
N GLY A 71 -0.03 -1.57 4.54
CA GLY A 71 1.18 -1.75 3.75
C GLY A 71 1.32 -0.71 2.64
N TYR A 72 2.21 -1.02 1.71
CA TYR A 72 2.46 -0.25 0.51
C TYR A 72 1.97 -1.01 -0.71
N PHE A 73 1.68 -0.25 -1.78
CA PHE A 73 1.54 -0.83 -3.09
C PHE A 73 2.54 -0.23 -4.06
N LEU A 74 3.00 -1.04 -5.01
CA LEU A 74 3.89 -0.64 -6.09
C LEU A 74 3.20 -0.89 -7.42
N LYS A 75 3.23 0.11 -8.30
CA LYS A 75 2.74 0.02 -9.67
C LYS A 75 3.90 0.18 -10.64
N LYS A 76 3.75 -0.43 -11.81
CA LYS A 76 4.66 -0.22 -12.93
C LYS A 76 4.45 1.20 -13.44
N LYS A 77 5.54 1.95 -13.64
CA LYS A 77 5.48 3.22 -14.40
C LYS A 77 5.26 2.91 -15.88
N ASP A 78 4.58 3.82 -16.56
CA ASP A 78 4.47 3.78 -18.01
C ASP A 78 5.88 3.83 -18.63
N HIS A 79 6.07 3.09 -19.72
CA HIS A 79 7.36 2.95 -20.43
C HIS A 79 8.52 2.35 -19.59
N SER A 80 8.26 1.83 -18.38
CA SER A 80 9.28 1.07 -17.63
C SER A 80 9.68 -0.19 -18.40
N ARG A 81 11.00 -0.41 -18.51
CA ARG A 81 11.60 -1.66 -19.02
C ARG A 81 11.37 -2.87 -18.09
N TYR A 82 11.16 -2.60 -16.81
CA TYR A 82 10.93 -3.64 -15.79
C TYR A 82 9.44 -3.92 -15.62
N THR A 83 9.13 -5.20 -15.39
CA THR A 83 7.79 -5.70 -15.07
C THR A 83 7.52 -5.69 -13.55
N LEU A 84 6.26 -5.95 -13.16
CA LEU A 84 5.95 -6.20 -11.74
C LEU A 84 6.61 -7.48 -11.22
N ASP A 85 6.88 -8.46 -12.07
CA ASP A 85 7.54 -9.69 -11.65
C ASP A 85 9.03 -9.48 -11.41
N ASP A 86 9.67 -8.59 -12.16
CA ASP A 86 11.04 -8.12 -11.92
C ASP A 86 11.13 -7.39 -10.58
N ALA A 87 10.22 -6.44 -10.35
CA ALA A 87 10.14 -5.73 -9.06
C ALA A 87 9.90 -6.71 -7.90
N LYS A 88 9.05 -7.72 -8.08
CA LYS A 88 8.82 -8.76 -7.07
C LYS A 88 10.08 -9.56 -6.78
N LYS A 89 10.86 -9.96 -7.81
CA LYS A 89 12.14 -10.66 -7.63
C LYS A 89 13.14 -9.81 -6.84
N ILE A 90 13.28 -8.53 -7.19
CA ILE A 90 14.18 -7.61 -6.48
C ILE A 90 13.77 -7.48 -5.01
N LEU A 91 12.50 -7.18 -4.75
CA LEU A 91 11.98 -6.99 -3.39
C LEU A 91 12.05 -8.26 -2.53
N GLN A 92 12.11 -9.45 -3.14
CA GLN A 92 12.24 -10.72 -2.40
C GLN A 92 13.68 -11.26 -2.37
N SER A 93 14.64 -10.52 -2.91
CA SER A 93 16.05 -10.90 -2.91
C SER A 93 16.67 -10.78 -1.53
N GLU A 94 17.71 -11.60 -1.30
CA GLU A 94 18.54 -11.51 -0.10
C GLU A 94 19.24 -10.14 0.00
N LYS A 95 19.76 -9.62 -1.13
CA LYS A 95 20.39 -8.29 -1.21
C LYS A 95 19.45 -7.18 -0.70
N PHE A 96 18.16 -7.23 -1.06
CA PHE A 96 17.19 -6.25 -0.56
C PHE A 96 16.87 -6.44 0.91
N TYR A 97 16.83 -7.69 1.40
CA TYR A 97 16.64 -7.94 2.83
C TYR A 97 17.83 -7.48 3.69
N GLU A 98 19.06 -7.63 3.20
CA GLU A 98 20.25 -7.04 3.83
C GLU A 98 20.14 -5.51 3.91
N TYR A 99 19.72 -4.87 2.81
CA TYR A 99 19.47 -3.43 2.79
C TYR A 99 18.45 -2.99 3.85
N ILE A 100 17.34 -3.74 4.00
CA ILE A 100 16.33 -3.49 5.04
C ILE A 100 16.93 -3.57 6.44
N LYS A 101 17.82 -4.54 6.72
CA LYS A 101 18.43 -4.67 8.04
C LYS A 101 19.36 -3.51 8.39
N GLU A 102 20.04 -2.96 7.38
CA GLU A 102 20.98 -1.85 7.54
C GLU A 102 20.27 -0.49 7.67
N HIS A 103 19.19 -0.28 6.91
CA HIS A 103 18.55 1.04 6.79
C HIS A 103 17.20 1.14 7.52
N GLY A 104 16.55 0.03 7.81
CA GLY A 104 15.23 0.01 8.40
C GLY A 104 15.24 0.30 9.90
N THR A 105 14.17 0.94 10.38
CA THR A 105 13.99 1.16 11.83
C THR A 105 13.64 -0.16 12.51
N PRO A 106 14.45 -0.67 13.46
CA PRO A 106 14.13 -1.90 14.17
C PRO A 106 12.83 -1.75 14.98
N THR A 107 11.93 -2.72 14.84
CA THR A 107 10.70 -2.82 15.63
C THR A 107 10.75 -3.98 16.62
N THR A 108 11.49 -5.04 16.25
CA THR A 108 11.89 -6.16 17.10
C THR A 108 13.28 -6.65 16.65
N ALA A 109 13.85 -7.66 17.31
CA ALA A 109 15.14 -8.24 16.93
C ALA A 109 15.18 -8.79 15.49
N THR A 110 14.03 -9.11 14.89
CA THR A 110 13.93 -9.71 13.55
C THR A 110 13.02 -8.95 12.61
N SER A 111 12.52 -7.78 13.03
CA SER A 111 11.54 -7.01 12.26
C SER A 111 11.94 -5.55 12.11
N TYR A 112 11.85 -5.06 10.88
CA TYR A 112 12.29 -3.72 10.51
C TYR A 112 11.16 -2.99 9.80
N ARG A 113 10.93 -1.74 10.17
CA ARG A 113 10.01 -0.85 9.47
C ARG A 113 10.79 -0.05 8.43
N MET A 114 10.25 0.03 7.22
CA MET A 114 10.74 0.95 6.18
C MET A 114 9.62 1.90 5.77
N SER A 115 9.98 3.12 5.44
CA SER A 115 9.19 4.09 4.69
C SER A 115 9.27 3.83 3.18
N THR A 116 8.35 4.41 2.41
CA THR A 116 8.44 4.38 0.94
C THR A 116 9.72 5.06 0.45
N LYS A 117 10.19 6.11 1.13
CA LYS A 117 11.37 6.85 0.71
C LYS A 117 12.67 6.06 0.86
N GLU A 118 12.81 5.30 1.94
CA GLU A 118 13.95 4.40 2.12
C GLU A 118 13.94 3.29 1.07
N ILE A 119 12.77 2.75 0.74
CA ILE A 119 12.65 1.75 -0.34
C ILE A 119 13.01 2.34 -1.70
N GLU A 120 12.57 3.58 -1.99
CA GLU A 120 12.93 4.30 -3.23
C GLU A 120 14.43 4.56 -3.38
N ASN A 121 15.17 4.61 -2.28
CA ASN A 121 16.63 4.84 -2.28
C ASN A 121 17.44 3.55 -2.52
N TYR A 122 16.80 2.39 -2.52
CA TYR A 122 17.49 1.12 -2.79
C TYR A 122 17.96 1.05 -4.25
N LEU A 123 19.26 0.81 -4.43
CA LEU A 123 19.88 0.57 -5.73
C LEU A 123 20.22 -0.91 -5.90
N PHE A 124 20.04 -1.41 -7.11
CA PHE A 124 20.32 -2.80 -7.48
C PHE A 124 21.04 -2.87 -8.83
N GLU A 125 21.87 -3.89 -9.01
CA GLU A 125 22.44 -4.24 -10.31
C GLU A 125 21.30 -4.71 -11.23
N GLY A 126 21.31 -4.31 -12.51
CA GLY A 126 20.26 -4.68 -13.46
C GLY A 126 20.00 -6.19 -13.49
N ILE A 127 18.73 -6.57 -13.70
CA ILE A 127 18.33 -7.96 -13.94
C ILE A 127 18.45 -8.29 -15.43
#